data_AF-A0A267T2N1-F1
#
_entry.id   AF-A0A267T2N1-F1
#
_cell.length_a   1.000
_cell.length_b   1.000
_cell.length_c   1.000
_cell.angle_alpha   90.00
_cell.angle_beta   90.00
_cell.angle_gamma   90.00
#
_symmetry.space_group_name_H-M   'P 1'
#
loop_
_entity.id
_entity.type
_entity.pdbx_description
1 polymer ?
#
loop_
_entity_poly.entity_id
_entity_poly.type
_entity_poly.pdbx_seq_one_letter_code
_entity_poly.pdbx_strand_id
1 'polypeptide(L)'
;MMILNVANVTDKHKPSTLKILWTEDESKAFLSINNYYHAVFDFRNKAGYCRTGFPESNNSWTKIKERILTDTLIDSFSKSE
;
A
#
# COMPACT_ATOMS: atom_id res chain seq x y z
N MET A 1 10.66 -10.73 -6.86
CA MET A 1 9.23 -11.10 -7.00
C MET A 1 8.65 -11.34 -5.61
N MET A 2 7.78 -10.44 -5.12
CA MET A 2 6.89 -10.79 -4.01
C MET A 2 5.46 -10.69 -4.53
N ILE A 3 5.05 -11.73 -5.24
CA ILE A 3 3.67 -12.18 -5.23
C ILE A 3 3.54 -12.85 -3.86
N LEU A 4 2.60 -12.42 -3.02
CA LEU A 4 2.31 -13.09 -1.75
C LEU A 4 1.74 -14.47 -2.06
N ASN A 5 2.62 -15.44 -2.30
CA ASN A 5 2.23 -16.83 -2.36
C ASN A 5 1.81 -17.22 -0.94
N VAL A 6 0.54 -17.60 -0.78
CA VAL A 6 -0.02 -18.09 0.49
C VAL A 6 0.84 -19.22 1.08
N ALA A 7 1.54 -19.98 0.23
CA ALA A 7 2.46 -21.03 0.65
C ALA A 7 3.62 -20.54 1.54
N ASN A 8 4.07 -19.28 1.38
CA ASN A 8 5.23 -18.72 2.06
C ASN A 8 4.86 -17.86 3.28
N VAL A 9 3.58 -17.80 3.65
CA VAL A 9 3.14 -17.10 4.86
C VAL A 9 3.27 -18.05 6.04
N THR A 10 4.24 -17.77 6.93
CA THR A 10 4.57 -18.61 8.10
C THR A 10 3.33 -18.96 8.94
N ASP A 11 2.43 -17.99 9.10
CA ASP A 11 1.23 -18.08 9.93
C ASP A 11 -0.06 -18.21 9.11
N LYS A 12 -0.02 -18.83 7.92
CA LYS A 12 -1.19 -18.96 7.03
C LYS A 12 -2.45 -19.59 7.66
N HIS A 13 -2.29 -20.32 8.76
CA HIS A 13 -3.38 -20.95 9.51
C HIS A 13 -4.07 -20.00 10.48
N LYS A 14 -3.46 -18.83 10.78
CA LYS A 14 -4.06 -17.80 11.63
C LYS A 14 -4.96 -16.91 10.77
N PRO A 15 -6.20 -16.62 11.21
CA PRO A 15 -7.06 -15.69 10.50
C PRO A 15 -6.39 -14.31 10.45
N SER A 16 -6.48 -13.65 9.30
CA SER A 16 -6.01 -12.28 9.13
C SER A 16 -7.19 -11.34 8.95
N THR A 17 -7.13 -10.18 9.60
CA THR A 17 -8.12 -9.12 9.42
C THR A 17 -7.64 -8.19 8.31
N LEU A 18 -8.42 -8.11 7.24
CA LEU A 18 -8.19 -7.17 6.14
C LEU A 18 -9.11 -5.96 6.28
N LYS A 19 -8.55 -4.77 6.14
CA LYS A 19 -9.29 -3.50 6.12
C LYS A 19 -8.84 -2.69 4.90
N ILE A 20 -9.83 -2.14 4.19
CA ILE A 20 -9.61 -1.07 3.22
C ILE A 20 -10.08 0.22 3.87
N LEU A 21 -9.17 1.15 4.05
CA LEU A 21 -9.43 2.45 4.66
C LEU A 21 -9.33 3.52 3.59
N TRP A 22 -10.11 4.58 3.71
CA TRP A 22 -10.13 5.70 2.78
C TRP A 22 -9.88 6.99 3.54
N THR A 23 -9.21 7.95 2.91
CA THR A 23 -9.21 9.33 3.41
C THR A 23 -10.60 9.94 3.25
N GLU A 24 -10.95 10.93 4.08
CA GLU A 24 -12.25 11.61 4.01
C GLU A 24 -12.49 12.27 2.65
N ASP A 25 -11.42 12.76 2.02
CA ASP A 25 -11.46 13.38 0.70
C ASP A 25 -11.47 12.38 -0.46
N GLU A 26 -11.60 11.08 -0.16
CA GLU A 26 -11.63 9.94 -1.10
C GLU A 26 -10.41 9.87 -2.03
N SER A 27 -9.35 10.63 -1.75
CA SER A 27 -8.18 10.74 -2.62
C SER A 27 -7.20 9.59 -2.46
N LYS A 28 -7.26 8.86 -1.34
CA LYS A 28 -6.35 7.76 -1.03
C LYS A 28 -7.07 6.57 -0.44
N ALA A 29 -6.63 5.38 -0.83
CA ALA A 29 -7.08 4.12 -0.25
C ALA A 29 -5.88 3.37 0.34
N PHE A 30 -6.06 2.81 1.54
CA PHE A 30 -5.04 2.07 2.29
C PHE A 30 -5.46 0.62 2.46
N LEU A 31 -4.54 -0.30 2.18
CA LEU A 31 -4.67 -1.71 2.53
C LEU A 31 -3.98 -1.95 3.87
N SER A 32 -4.76 -2.32 4.88
CA SER A 32 -4.27 -2.78 6.17
C SER A 32 -4.58 -4.26 6.38
N ILE A 33 -3.57 -5.04 6.78
CA ILE A 33 -3.75 -6.44 7.18
C ILE A 33 -3.17 -6.56 8.59
N ASN A 34 -3.96 -7.07 9.53
CA ASN A 34 -3.58 -7.20 10.94
C ASN A 34 -3.03 -5.89 11.55
N ASN A 35 -3.69 -4.77 11.24
CA ASN A 35 -3.32 -3.41 11.67
C ASN A 35 -1.95 -2.92 11.16
N TYR A 36 -1.39 -3.56 10.13
CA TYR A 36 -0.20 -3.08 9.44
C TYR A 36 -0.55 -2.62 8.03
N TYR A 37 -0.10 -1.42 7.65
CA TYR A 37 -0.32 -0.90 6.30
C TYR A 37 0.62 -1.57 5.31
N HIS A 38 0.07 -2.24 4.30
CA HIS A 38 0.83 -2.95 3.28
C HIS A 38 0.93 -2.18 1.96
N ALA A 39 -0.11 -1.44 1.61
CA ALA A 39 -0.17 -0.67 0.38
C ALA A 39 -1.06 0.58 0.53
N VAL A 40 -0.76 1.59 -0.28
CA VAL A 40 -1.56 2.81 -0.41
C VAL A 40 -1.72 3.12 -1.89
N PHE A 41 -2.89 3.56 -2.29
CA PHE A 41 -3.09 4.13 -3.62
C PHE A 41 -3.50 5.60 -3.48
N ASP A 42 -2.77 6.49 -4.13
CA ASP A 42 -3.07 7.91 -4.26
C ASP A 42 -3.64 8.19 -5.65
N PHE A 43 -4.93 8.46 -5.71
CA PHE A 43 -5.66 8.68 -6.95
C PHE A 43 -5.33 10.03 -7.60
N ARG A 44 -5.01 11.05 -6.81
CA ARG A 44 -4.63 12.38 -7.33
C ARG A 44 -3.30 12.30 -8.08
N ASN A 45 -2.34 11.59 -7.51
CA ASN A 45 -1.01 11.41 -8.10
C ASN A 45 -0.90 10.19 -9.03
N LYS A 46 -1.96 9.38 -9.14
CA LYS A 46 -1.99 8.11 -9.88
C LYS A 46 -0.84 7.18 -9.46
N ALA A 47 -0.62 7.09 -8.16
CA ALA A 47 0.54 6.41 -7.60
C ALA A 47 0.12 5.33 -6.62
N GLY A 48 0.60 4.10 -6.86
CA GLY A 48 0.46 2.99 -5.92
C GLY A 48 1.76 2.72 -5.19
N TYR A 49 1.70 2.63 -3.87
CA TYR A 49 2.82 2.36 -2.99
C TYR A 49 2.64 1.00 -2.32
N CYS A 50 3.73 0.26 -2.14
CA CYS A 50 3.75 -0.96 -1.33
C CYS A 50 5.10 -1.10 -0.64
N ARG A 51 5.21 -1.97 0.38
CA ARG A 51 6.44 -2.11 1.18
C ARG A 51 7.70 -2.46 0.40
N THR A 52 7.56 -3.00 -0.80
CA THR A 52 8.70 -3.44 -1.64
C THR A 52 8.86 -2.60 -2.92
N GLY A 53 7.94 -1.69 -3.23
CA GLY A 53 7.89 -0.97 -4.51
C GLY A 53 7.66 -1.85 -5.75
N PHE A 54 7.38 -3.15 -5.57
CA PHE A 54 7.16 -4.12 -6.65
C PHE A 54 5.65 -4.29 -6.94
N PRO A 55 5.23 -4.51 -8.20
CA PRO A 55 6.05 -4.54 -9.41
C PRO A 55 6.52 -3.15 -9.85
N GLU A 56 7.58 -3.13 -10.64
CA GLU A 56 8.04 -1.90 -11.29
C GLU A 56 6.89 -1.24 -12.06
N SER A 57 6.88 0.09 -12.06
CA SER A 57 5.91 0.84 -12.83
C SER A 57 6.26 0.71 -14.32
N ASN A 58 5.27 0.36 -15.15
CA ASN A 58 5.42 0.40 -16.61
C ASN A 58 5.41 1.84 -17.17
N ASN A 59 5.47 2.85 -16.29
CA ASN A 59 5.50 4.30 -16.57
C ASN A 59 4.35 4.82 -17.46
N SER A 60 3.36 3.99 -17.76
CA SER A 60 2.26 4.32 -18.66
C SER A 60 1.16 5.10 -17.92
N TRP A 61 1.04 4.86 -16.61
CA TRP A 61 -0.02 5.43 -15.77
C TRP A 61 0.52 6.11 -14.51
N THR A 62 1.56 5.55 -13.89
CA THR A 62 2.15 6.07 -12.65
C THR A 62 3.22 7.12 -12.95
N LYS A 63 3.07 8.32 -12.36
CA LYS A 63 3.99 9.45 -12.52
C LYS A 63 5.14 9.46 -11.51
N ILE A 64 5.05 8.64 -10.46
CA ILE A 64 5.99 8.62 -9.34
C ILE A 64 6.90 7.39 -9.42
N LYS A 65 8.22 7.62 -9.35
CA LYS A 65 9.24 6.57 -9.38
C LYS A 65 9.48 5.92 -8.02
N GLU A 66 9.45 6.72 -6.94
CA GLU A 66 9.60 6.22 -5.58
C GLU A 66 8.28 5.65 -5.08
N ARG A 67 8.21 4.32 -4.95
CA ARG A 67 6.96 3.57 -4.69
C ARG A 67 7.07 2.69 -3.45
N ILE A 68 8.16 2.79 -2.71
CA ILE A 68 8.33 2.08 -1.44
C ILE A 68 7.50 2.79 -0.38
N LEU A 69 6.59 2.04 0.25
CA LEU A 69 5.78 2.53 1.35
C LEU A 69 6.58 2.48 2.66
N THR A 70 7.22 3.58 3.01
CA THR A 70 7.87 3.75 4.32
C THR A 70 6.87 4.21 5.38
N ASP A 71 7.19 3.97 6.65
CA ASP A 71 6.35 4.47 7.76
C ASP A 71 6.31 6.00 7.78
N THR A 72 7.42 6.65 7.41
CA THR A 72 7.47 8.11 7.24
C THR A 72 6.52 8.62 6.15
N LEU A 73 6.32 7.86 5.07
CA LEU A 73 5.39 8.21 4.00
C LEU A 73 3.94 8.03 4.48
N ILE A 74 3.66 6.98 5.25
CA ILE A 74 2.35 6.78 5.89
C ILE A 74 2.03 7.96 6.81
N ASP A 75 2.97 8.37 7.66
CA ASP A 75 2.79 9.52 8.56
C ASP A 75 2.55 10.82 7.80
N SER A 76 3.17 10.98 6.62
CA SER A 76 2.96 12.16 5.78
C SER A 76 1.53 12.23 5.21
N PHE A 77 0.90 11.07 4.97
CA PHE A 77 -0.49 11.03 4.52
C PHE A 77 -1.48 11.37 5.64
N SER A 78 -1.14 11.09 6.90
CA SER A 78 -1.95 11.46 8.07
C SER A 78 -1.88 12.94 8.41
N LYS A 79 -0.90 13.68 7.88
CA LYS A 79 -0.67 15.11 8.17
C LYS A 79 -1.20 16.07 7.11
N SER A 80 -1.84 15.56 6.06
CA SER A 80 -2.40 16.38 4.97
C SER A 80 -3.84 16.86 5.21
N GLU A 81 -4.24 16.96 6.48
CA GLU A 81 -5.48 17.63 6.93
C GLU A 81 -5.18 19.01 7.49
#